data_AF-A0A535HA00-F1
#
_entry.id   AF-A0A535HA00-F1
#
_cell.length_a   1.000
_cell.length_b   1.000
_cell.length_c   1.000
_cell.angle_alpha   90.00
_cell.angle_beta   90.00
_cell.angle_gamma   90.00
#
_symmetry.space_group_name_H-M   'P 1'
#
loop_
_entity.id
_entity.type
_entity.pdbx_description
1 polymer ?
#
loop_
_entity_poly.entity_id
_entity_poly.type
_entity_poly.pdbx_seq_one_letter_code
_entity_poly.pdbx_strand_id
1 'polypeptide(L)'
;MKGGASPRGVGSVIALTASEIMQRVSDGDRDAFIRAAHGLLFTAAVRLVFAQVQDLAALPLLYTSAAYINVLQKELGQLLSAAPTETSTGTTLGGGLIAPALLETLSEQVDTQDFNGAVVTARRYLRLGNDARELFATIGLLAARADAAADQGHTLQIVQAAGEEYMAWPIALADTDREALLLVALRAATFAKRNTLADDL
;
A
#
# COMPACT_ATOMS: atom_id res chain seq x y z
N MET A 1 12.88 -13.70 -24.96
CA MET A 1 13.33 -13.97 -23.57
C MET A 1 12.30 -14.88 -22.92
N LYS A 2 12.65 -16.13 -22.60
CA LYS A 2 11.78 -17.08 -21.88
C LYS A 2 12.04 -16.92 -20.38
N GLY A 3 11.02 -16.62 -19.57
CA GLY A 3 11.12 -16.67 -18.09
C GLY A 3 10.79 -15.40 -17.29
N GLY A 4 9.69 -14.68 -17.55
CA GLY A 4 9.13 -13.75 -16.55
C GLY A 4 9.63 -12.30 -16.53
N ALA A 5 10.72 -11.95 -17.22
CA ALA A 5 11.19 -10.57 -17.38
C ALA A 5 10.36 -9.77 -18.41
N SER A 6 9.07 -9.60 -18.15
CA SER A 6 8.22 -8.69 -18.94
C SER A 6 8.36 -7.25 -18.43
N PRO A 7 8.17 -6.22 -19.28
CA PRO A 7 8.13 -4.82 -18.83
C PRO A 7 7.16 -4.59 -17.65
N ARG A 8 6.03 -5.30 -17.66
CA ARG A 8 5.04 -5.29 -16.58
C ARG A 8 5.60 -5.88 -15.29
N GLY A 9 6.25 -7.05 -15.38
CA GLY A 9 6.88 -7.70 -14.22
C GLY A 9 7.99 -6.84 -13.61
N VAL A 10 8.82 -6.21 -14.44
CA VAL A 10 9.84 -5.25 -13.98
C VAL A 10 9.18 -4.07 -13.26
N GLY A 11 8.12 -3.49 -13.83
CA GLY A 11 7.35 -2.42 -13.19
C GLY A 11 6.82 -2.81 -11.81
N SER A 12 6.21 -4.00 -11.68
CA SER A 12 5.68 -4.49 -10.41
C SER A 12 6.75 -4.70 -9.34
N VAL A 13 7.94 -5.17 -9.72
CA VAL A 13 9.08 -5.27 -8.78
C VAL A 13 9.52 -3.88 -8.30
N ILE A 14 9.57 -2.89 -9.20
CA ILE A 14 9.93 -1.51 -8.80
C ILE A 14 8.86 -0.93 -7.85
N ALA A 15 7.57 -1.19 -8.11
CA ALA A 15 6.47 -0.77 -7.23
C ALA A 15 6.52 -1.45 -5.85
N LEU A 16 6.90 -2.73 -5.79
CA LEU A 16 7.14 -3.44 -4.54
C LEU A 16 8.29 -2.82 -3.76
N THR A 17 9.42 -2.55 -4.40
CA THR A 17 10.55 -1.85 -3.76
C THR A 17 10.16 -0.47 -3.25
N ALA A 18 9.35 0.28 -4.00
CA ALA A 18 8.81 1.57 -3.54
C ALA A 18 7.99 1.42 -2.26
N SER A 19 7.15 0.39 -2.18
CA SER A 19 6.32 0.08 -1.01
C SER A 19 7.17 -0.35 0.19
N GLU A 20 8.23 -1.14 -0.02
CA GLU A 20 9.19 -1.52 1.02
C GLU A 20 9.95 -0.32 1.58
N ILE A 21 10.28 0.68 0.74
CA ILE A 21 10.92 1.92 1.21
C ILE A 21 9.97 2.69 2.13
N MET A 22 8.69 2.80 1.76
CA MET A 22 7.68 3.46 2.59
C MET A 22 7.57 2.81 3.97
N GLN A 23 7.71 1.48 4.08
CA GLN A 23 7.71 0.76 5.36
C GLN A 23 8.81 1.19 6.34
N ARG A 24 9.89 1.80 5.84
CA ARG A 24 11.00 2.23 6.71
C ARG A 24 10.73 3.59 7.35
N VAL A 25 9.81 4.38 6.80
CA VAL A 25 9.47 5.71 7.34
C VAL A 25 8.67 5.55 8.65
N SER A 26 8.92 6.42 9.63
CA SER A 26 8.16 6.46 10.89
C SER A 26 6.69 6.81 10.66
N ASP A 27 5.77 6.18 11.39
CA ASP A 27 4.34 6.52 11.38
C ASP A 27 4.06 7.95 11.88
N GLY A 28 4.98 8.52 12.68
CA GLY A 28 4.90 9.89 13.17
C GLY A 28 5.31 10.96 12.15
N ASP A 29 5.90 10.57 11.02
CA ASP A 29 6.37 11.50 9.98
C ASP A 29 5.57 11.33 8.69
N ARG A 30 4.38 11.95 8.68
CA ARG A 30 3.46 11.88 7.55
C ARG A 30 4.03 12.51 6.28
N ASP A 31 4.81 13.57 6.40
CA ASP A 31 5.39 14.26 5.23
C ASP A 31 6.47 13.40 4.58
N ALA A 32 7.33 12.74 5.37
CA ALA A 32 8.26 11.75 4.85
C ALA A 32 7.54 10.54 4.23
N PHE A 33 6.40 10.12 4.80
CA PHE A 33 5.60 9.03 4.25
C PHE A 33 5.00 9.39 2.89
N ILE A 34 4.47 10.62 2.74
CA ILE A 34 3.96 11.14 1.46
C ILE A 34 5.10 11.29 0.45
N ARG A 35 6.26 11.80 0.88
CA ARG A 35 7.45 11.89 0.00
C ARG A 35 7.89 10.50 -0.49
N ALA A 36 7.89 9.49 0.39
CA ALA A 36 8.18 8.12 0.00
C ALA A 36 7.11 7.56 -0.96
N ALA A 37 5.84 7.89 -0.73
CA ALA A 37 4.72 7.50 -1.57
C ALA A 37 4.81 7.98 -3.02
N HIS A 38 5.46 9.12 -3.30
CA HIS A 38 5.68 9.56 -4.67
C HIS A 38 6.43 8.51 -5.52
N GLY A 39 7.29 7.70 -4.91
CA GLY A 39 7.89 6.54 -5.57
C GLY A 39 6.84 5.55 -6.04
N LEU A 40 5.94 5.14 -5.15
CA LEU A 40 4.86 4.22 -5.47
C LEU A 40 3.93 4.81 -6.53
N LEU A 41 3.51 6.08 -6.38
CA LEU A 41 2.63 6.74 -7.34
C LEU A 41 3.27 6.85 -8.73
N PHE A 42 4.57 7.13 -8.80
CA PHE A 42 5.28 7.16 -10.08
C PHE A 42 5.32 5.77 -10.72
N THR A 43 5.59 4.71 -9.95
CA THR A 43 5.57 3.34 -10.48
C THR A 43 4.18 2.91 -10.95
N ALA A 44 3.13 3.33 -10.25
CA ALA A 44 1.75 3.09 -10.66
C ALA A 44 1.42 3.80 -11.99
N ALA A 45 1.87 5.05 -12.17
CA ALA A 45 1.72 5.77 -13.44
C ALA A 45 2.45 5.04 -14.58
N VAL A 46 3.68 4.56 -14.34
CA VAL A 46 4.43 3.77 -15.32
C VAL A 46 3.69 2.47 -15.66
N ARG A 47 3.12 1.75 -14.67
CA ARG A 47 2.29 0.57 -14.94
C ARG A 47 1.12 0.91 -15.85
N LEU A 48 0.40 2.01 -15.61
CA LEU A 48 -0.73 2.42 -16.46
C LEU A 48 -0.30 2.64 -17.91
N VAL A 49 0.87 3.26 -18.14
CA VAL A 49 1.44 3.40 -19.49
C VAL A 49 1.67 2.04 -20.13
N PHE A 50 2.29 1.08 -19.43
CA PHE A 50 2.49 -0.27 -19.98
C PHE A 50 1.21 -1.10 -20.09
N ALA A 51 0.17 -0.77 -19.34
CA ALA A 51 -1.14 -1.39 -19.48
C ALA A 51 -1.87 -0.92 -20.74
N GLN A 52 -1.69 0.34 -21.13
CA GLN A 52 -2.45 0.99 -22.22
C GLN A 52 -1.68 1.10 -23.55
N VAL A 53 -0.41 1.50 -23.51
CA VAL A 53 0.35 1.93 -24.69
C VAL A 53 1.16 0.79 -25.30
N GLN A 54 1.68 -0.13 -24.46
CA GLN A 54 2.46 -1.31 -24.87
C GLN A 54 3.58 -1.04 -25.91
N ASP A 55 4.17 0.17 -25.87
CA ASP A 55 5.20 0.62 -26.81
C ASP A 55 6.61 0.47 -26.24
N LEU A 56 7.55 0.05 -27.09
CA LEU A 56 8.99 0.01 -26.77
C LEU A 56 9.54 1.39 -26.44
N ALA A 57 8.98 2.46 -27.02
CA ALA A 57 9.36 3.84 -26.70
C ALA A 57 9.06 4.22 -25.24
N ALA A 58 8.20 3.47 -24.54
CA ALA A 58 7.91 3.67 -23.12
C ALA A 58 8.91 2.96 -22.18
N LEU A 59 9.75 2.04 -22.69
CA LEU A 59 10.77 1.33 -21.88
C LEU A 59 11.66 2.24 -21.03
N PRO A 60 12.10 3.43 -21.49
CA PRO A 60 12.85 4.38 -20.67
C PRO A 60 12.17 4.73 -19.34
N LEU A 61 10.84 4.71 -19.26
CA LEU A 61 10.10 5.01 -18.03
C LEU A 61 10.39 4.01 -16.91
N LEU A 62 10.65 2.74 -17.23
CA LEU A 62 11.06 1.74 -16.23
C LEU A 62 12.44 2.06 -15.64
N TYR A 63 13.36 2.54 -16.47
CA TYR A 63 14.68 2.97 -16.02
C TYR A 63 14.59 4.24 -15.18
N THR A 64 13.76 5.20 -15.60
CA THR A 64 13.52 6.43 -14.84
C THR A 64 12.89 6.11 -13.48
N SER A 65 11.90 5.22 -13.42
CA SER A 65 11.29 4.83 -12.14
C SER A 65 12.28 4.10 -11.23
N ALA A 66 13.04 3.15 -11.76
CA ALA A 66 14.08 2.46 -10.99
C ALA A 66 15.15 3.43 -10.45
N ALA A 67 15.61 4.37 -11.28
CA ALA A 67 16.58 5.38 -10.87
C ALA A 67 16.02 6.30 -9.78
N TYR A 68 14.77 6.74 -9.92
CA TYR A 68 14.07 7.54 -8.92
C TYR A 68 13.96 6.81 -7.58
N ILE A 69 13.52 5.55 -7.58
CA ILE A 69 13.42 4.72 -6.37
C ILE A 69 14.79 4.54 -5.69
N ASN A 70 15.86 4.33 -6.46
CA ASN A 70 17.21 4.22 -5.91
C ASN A 70 17.69 5.52 -5.24
N VAL A 71 17.38 6.68 -5.83
CA VAL A 71 17.69 7.99 -5.21
C VAL A 71 16.87 8.16 -3.93
N LEU A 72 15.57 7.91 -3.99
CA LEU A 72 14.66 8.00 -2.86
C LEU A 72 15.10 7.09 -1.69
N GLN A 73 15.54 5.87 -1.99
CA GLN A 73 16.09 4.94 -0.98
C GLN A 73 17.31 5.53 -0.26
N LYS A 74 18.20 6.22 -0.98
CA LYS A 74 19.40 6.83 -0.39
C LYS A 74 19.05 8.02 0.49
N GLU A 75 18.12 8.85 0.03
CA GLU A 75 17.64 10.02 0.78
C GLU A 75 16.95 9.60 2.09
N LEU A 76 16.07 8.60 2.03
CA LEU A 76 15.34 8.10 3.21
C LEU A 76 16.21 7.19 4.10
N GLY A 77 17.13 6.42 3.53
CA GLY A 77 18.04 5.56 4.28
C GLY A 77 19.01 6.33 5.18
N GLN A 78 19.32 7.59 4.85
CA GLN A 78 20.08 8.49 5.73
C GLN A 78 19.27 8.97 6.94
N LEU A 79 17.94 8.93 6.87
CA LEU A 79 17.03 9.40 7.94
C LEU A 79 16.67 8.30 8.94
N LEU A 80 17.02 7.04 8.69
CA LEU A 80 16.44 5.88 9.38
C LEU A 80 17.52 4.99 9.99
N SER A 81 17.82 5.24 11.26
CA SER A 81 18.46 4.26 12.16
C SER A 81 17.59 4.09 13.41
N ALA A 82 16.66 3.14 13.39
CA ALA A 82 16.05 2.55 14.58
C ALA A 82 15.40 1.19 14.25
N ALA A 83 15.43 0.29 15.24
CA ALA A 83 15.30 -1.16 15.18
C ALA A 83 13.84 -1.69 15.09
N PRO A 84 13.61 -3.00 14.84
CA PRO A 84 12.32 -3.56 14.48
C PRO A 84 11.39 -3.83 15.69
N THR A 85 10.08 -3.75 15.44
CA THR A 85 9.00 -3.92 16.42
C THR A 85 8.56 -5.40 16.53
N GLU A 86 8.32 -5.86 17.77
CA GLU A 86 7.95 -7.22 18.14
C GLU A 86 6.54 -7.64 17.68
N THR A 87 6.41 -8.93 17.35
CA THR A 87 5.14 -9.61 17.01
C THR A 87 4.46 -10.18 18.26
N SER A 88 3.23 -9.74 18.54
CA SER A 88 2.30 -10.38 19.47
C SER A 88 1.34 -11.33 18.74
N THR A 89 1.24 -12.58 19.20
CA THR A 89 0.36 -13.62 18.66
C THR A 89 -0.89 -13.79 19.53
N GLY A 90 -2.03 -13.27 19.07
CA GLY A 90 -3.35 -13.56 19.63
C GLY A 90 -4.13 -14.54 18.77
N THR A 91 -4.42 -15.74 19.30
CA THR A 91 -5.33 -16.74 18.72
C THR A 91 -6.79 -16.47 19.11
N THR A 92 -7.74 -16.56 18.17
CA THR A 92 -9.14 -16.97 18.46
C THR A 92 -9.98 -17.32 17.21
N LEU A 93 -10.83 -18.35 17.38
CA LEU A 93 -11.72 -19.11 16.48
C LEU A 93 -12.85 -18.31 15.77
N GLY A 94 -13.49 -18.94 14.75
CA GLY A 94 -14.96 -18.92 14.59
C GLY A 94 -15.50 -18.56 13.20
N GLY A 95 -16.32 -19.44 12.60
CA GLY A 95 -16.76 -19.56 11.19
C GLY A 95 -17.79 -18.59 10.59
N GLY A 96 -17.92 -18.63 9.25
CA GLY A 96 -19.15 -18.46 8.47
C GLY A 96 -19.67 -17.04 8.17
N LEU A 97 -19.63 -16.11 9.14
CA LEU A 97 -20.07 -14.71 8.99
C LEU A 97 -18.89 -13.72 9.08
N ILE A 98 -17.69 -14.24 8.85
CA ILE A 98 -16.43 -13.62 9.24
C ILE A 98 -16.07 -12.41 8.39
N ALA A 99 -16.37 -12.43 7.08
CA ALA A 99 -15.86 -11.42 6.16
C ALA A 99 -16.36 -10.01 6.51
N PRO A 100 -17.69 -9.74 6.61
CA PRO A 100 -18.17 -8.42 7.00
C PRO A 100 -17.71 -8.00 8.39
N ALA A 101 -17.74 -8.91 9.37
CA ALA A 101 -17.30 -8.63 10.73
C ALA A 101 -15.81 -8.26 10.81
N LEU A 102 -14.94 -8.95 10.05
CA LEU A 102 -13.52 -8.58 9.97
C LEU A 102 -13.32 -7.21 9.31
N LEU A 103 -14.13 -6.86 8.31
CA LEU A 103 -14.04 -5.54 7.67
C LEU A 103 -14.54 -4.41 8.59
N GLU A 104 -15.55 -4.70 9.42
CA GLU A 104 -16.02 -3.80 10.47
C GLU A 104 -14.94 -3.62 11.56
N THR A 105 -14.39 -4.71 12.09
CA THR A 105 -13.25 -4.66 13.03
C THR A 105 -12.05 -3.91 12.44
N LEU A 106 -11.73 -4.14 11.17
CA LEU A 106 -10.69 -3.40 10.46
C LEU A 106 -10.96 -1.89 10.46
N SER A 107 -12.21 -1.51 10.21
CA SER A 107 -12.63 -0.10 10.18
C SER A 107 -12.46 0.55 11.55
N GLU A 108 -12.92 -0.11 12.62
CA GLU A 108 -12.74 0.36 14.00
C GLU A 108 -11.26 0.50 14.38
N GLN A 109 -10.42 -0.47 13.99
CA GLN A 109 -8.97 -0.42 14.23
C GLN A 109 -8.30 0.72 13.47
N VAL A 110 -8.71 0.98 12.23
CA VAL A 110 -8.22 2.12 11.44
C VAL A 110 -8.67 3.46 12.03
N ASP A 111 -9.91 3.54 12.53
CA ASP A 111 -10.45 4.75 13.15
C ASP A 111 -9.78 5.06 14.50
N THR A 112 -9.44 4.02 15.28
CA THR A 112 -8.70 4.14 16.55
C THR A 112 -7.18 4.20 16.40
N GLN A 113 -6.68 4.27 15.17
CA GLN A 113 -5.26 4.26 14.82
C GLN A 113 -4.47 3.01 15.30
N ASP A 114 -5.16 1.90 15.56
CA ASP A 114 -4.55 0.59 15.84
C ASP A 114 -4.07 -0.07 14.54
N PHE A 115 -2.92 0.40 14.03
CA PHE A 115 -2.31 -0.14 12.82
C PHE A 115 -1.98 -1.63 12.93
N ASN A 116 -1.45 -2.08 14.07
CA ASN A 116 -1.05 -3.48 14.26
C ASN A 116 -2.27 -4.41 14.27
N GLY A 117 -3.34 -4.02 14.95
CA GLY A 117 -4.61 -4.74 14.90
C GLY A 117 -5.18 -4.81 13.49
N ALA A 118 -5.21 -3.68 12.78
CA ALA A 118 -5.69 -3.62 11.40
C ALA A 118 -4.92 -4.57 10.47
N VAL A 119 -3.59 -4.64 10.60
CA VAL A 119 -2.75 -5.58 9.84
C VAL A 119 -3.10 -7.04 10.15
N VAL A 120 -3.25 -7.40 11.42
CA VAL A 120 -3.62 -8.78 11.82
C VAL A 120 -4.98 -9.17 11.24
N THR A 121 -5.95 -8.27 11.31
CA THR A 121 -7.31 -8.45 10.78
C THR A 121 -7.30 -8.61 9.26
N ALA A 122 -6.60 -7.73 8.53
CA ALA A 122 -6.50 -7.79 7.08
C ALA A 122 -5.79 -9.07 6.58
N ARG A 123 -4.69 -9.46 7.23
CA ARG A 123 -4.00 -10.74 6.95
C ARG A 123 -4.93 -11.93 7.18
N ARG A 124 -5.69 -11.93 8.27
CA ARG A 124 -6.65 -12.99 8.56
C ARG A 124 -7.74 -13.04 7.49
N TYR A 125 -8.28 -11.90 7.08
CA TYR A 125 -9.29 -11.80 6.04
C TYR A 125 -8.82 -12.48 4.74
N LEU A 126 -7.59 -12.20 4.31
CA LEU A 126 -7.00 -12.80 3.10
C LEU A 126 -6.66 -14.28 3.26
N ARG A 127 -6.12 -14.70 4.43
CA ARG A 127 -5.81 -16.12 4.71
C ARG A 127 -7.05 -17.02 4.70
N LEU A 128 -8.21 -16.46 5.02
CA LEU A 128 -9.49 -17.17 4.94
C LEU A 128 -10.03 -17.27 3.50
N GLY A 129 -9.31 -16.74 2.50
CA GLY A 129 -9.68 -16.83 1.08
C GLY A 129 -10.73 -15.82 0.64
N ASN A 130 -11.00 -14.79 1.42
CA ASN A 130 -11.96 -13.74 1.05
C ASN A 130 -11.38 -12.82 -0.06
N ASP A 131 -12.27 -12.11 -0.77
CA ASP A 131 -11.87 -11.30 -1.93
C ASP A 131 -11.07 -10.07 -1.51
N ALA A 132 -9.82 -10.01 -1.94
CA ALA A 132 -8.94 -8.87 -1.69
C ALA A 132 -9.54 -7.54 -2.24
N ARG A 133 -10.40 -7.58 -3.27
CA ARG A 133 -11.08 -6.38 -3.80
C ARG A 133 -11.99 -5.73 -2.76
N GLU A 134 -12.72 -6.53 -2.01
CA GLU A 134 -13.58 -6.02 -0.93
C GLU A 134 -12.73 -5.38 0.18
N LEU A 135 -11.63 -6.04 0.57
CA LEU A 135 -10.69 -5.50 1.55
C LEU A 135 -10.14 -4.13 1.11
N PHE A 136 -9.61 -4.02 -0.11
CA PHE A 136 -9.07 -2.76 -0.62
C PHE A 136 -10.16 -1.70 -0.85
N ALA A 137 -11.39 -2.10 -1.18
CA ALA A 137 -12.52 -1.18 -1.24
C ALA A 137 -12.83 -0.59 0.14
N THR A 138 -12.84 -1.41 1.21
CA THR A 138 -12.99 -0.94 2.59
C THR A 138 -11.87 0.00 2.99
N ILE A 139 -10.60 -0.35 2.71
CA ILE A 139 -9.45 0.53 2.98
C ILE A 139 -9.59 1.85 2.20
N GLY A 140 -10.08 1.80 0.96
CA GLY A 140 -10.36 2.98 0.13
C GLY A 140 -11.45 3.88 0.71
N LEU A 141 -12.54 3.30 1.23
CA LEU A 141 -13.59 4.06 1.92
C LEU A 141 -13.07 4.73 3.19
N LEU A 142 -12.23 4.05 3.95
CA LEU A 142 -11.57 4.62 5.13
C LEU A 142 -10.61 5.75 4.74
N ALA A 143 -9.84 5.56 3.66
CA ALA A 143 -8.95 6.59 3.11
C ALA A 143 -9.72 7.83 2.60
N ALA A 144 -10.94 7.65 2.08
CA ALA A 144 -11.77 8.76 1.60
C ALA A 144 -12.20 9.72 2.71
N ARG A 145 -12.12 9.31 3.99
CA ARG A 145 -12.39 10.14 5.16
C ARG A 145 -11.21 11.05 5.54
N ALA A 146 -10.08 10.96 4.84
CA ALA A 146 -8.98 11.89 5.02
C ALA A 146 -9.42 13.32 4.70
N ASP A 147 -8.94 14.29 5.47
CA ASP A 147 -9.13 15.70 5.17
C ASP A 147 -8.42 16.05 3.86
N ALA A 148 -9.20 16.25 2.80
CA ALA A 148 -8.69 16.56 1.48
C ALA A 148 -7.94 17.91 1.43
N ALA A 149 -8.25 18.86 2.31
CA ALA A 149 -7.53 20.14 2.36
C ALA A 149 -6.13 19.98 2.94
N ALA A 150 -5.99 19.17 4.00
CA ALA A 150 -4.71 18.90 4.64
C ALA A 150 -3.86 17.85 3.90
N ASP A 151 -4.50 16.84 3.31
CA ASP A 151 -3.84 15.68 2.70
C ASP A 151 -3.71 15.79 1.17
N GLN A 152 -4.40 16.76 0.54
CA GLN A 152 -4.41 16.97 -0.93
C GLN A 152 -4.77 15.72 -1.75
N GLY A 153 -5.45 14.75 -1.12
CA GLY A 153 -5.85 13.48 -1.73
C GLY A 153 -4.76 12.40 -1.80
N HIS A 154 -3.57 12.62 -1.22
CA HIS A 154 -2.48 11.65 -1.26
C HIS A 154 -2.87 10.29 -0.67
N THR A 155 -3.64 10.26 0.43
CA THR A 155 -4.10 9.01 1.07
C THR A 155 -4.83 8.13 0.08
N LEU A 156 -5.81 8.69 -0.64
CA LEU A 156 -6.59 7.95 -1.63
C LEU A 156 -5.72 7.49 -2.79
N GLN A 157 -4.82 8.34 -3.28
CA GLN A 157 -3.91 7.98 -4.37
C GLN A 157 -2.98 6.82 -3.97
N ILE A 158 -2.48 6.81 -2.72
CA ILE A 158 -1.64 5.73 -2.20
C ILE A 158 -2.42 4.42 -2.11
N VAL A 159 -3.60 4.45 -1.50
CA VAL A 159 -4.44 3.25 -1.36
C VAL A 159 -4.84 2.70 -2.73
N GLN A 160 -5.20 3.58 -3.67
CA GLN A 160 -5.51 3.19 -5.04
C GLN A 160 -4.30 2.54 -5.73
N ALA A 161 -3.13 3.20 -5.70
CA ALA A 161 -1.92 2.69 -6.33
C ALA A 161 -1.52 1.32 -5.77
N ALA A 162 -1.52 1.19 -4.45
CA ALA A 162 -1.20 -0.06 -3.76
C ALA A 162 -2.21 -1.17 -4.08
N GLY A 163 -3.51 -0.86 -4.06
CA GLY A 163 -4.57 -1.82 -4.34
C GLY A 163 -4.56 -2.29 -5.79
N GLU A 164 -4.40 -1.38 -6.75
CA GLU A 164 -4.32 -1.74 -8.16
C GLU A 164 -3.10 -2.64 -8.45
N GLU A 165 -1.94 -2.32 -7.87
CA GLU A 165 -0.74 -3.15 -8.01
C GLU A 165 -0.92 -4.51 -7.33
N TYR A 166 -1.54 -4.55 -6.15
CA TYR A 166 -1.83 -5.78 -5.42
C TYR A 166 -2.72 -6.70 -6.27
N MET A 167 -3.79 -6.18 -6.87
CA MET A 167 -4.70 -6.98 -7.72
C MET A 167 -4.08 -7.37 -9.05
N ALA A 168 -3.23 -6.51 -9.62
CA ALA A 168 -2.59 -6.73 -10.92
C ALA A 168 -1.28 -7.52 -10.82
N TRP A 169 -0.97 -8.10 -9.66
CA TRP A 169 0.31 -8.75 -9.42
C TRP A 169 0.61 -9.84 -10.46
N PRO A 170 1.78 -9.83 -11.11
CA PRO A 170 2.09 -10.77 -12.18
C PRO A 170 2.10 -12.22 -11.70
N ILE A 171 1.47 -13.12 -12.47
CA ILE A 171 1.47 -14.58 -12.20
C ILE A 171 2.90 -15.12 -12.12
N ALA A 172 3.82 -14.58 -12.92
CA ALA A 172 5.24 -14.96 -12.89
C ALA A 172 5.96 -14.61 -11.57
N LEU A 173 5.34 -13.78 -10.72
CA LEU A 173 5.82 -13.36 -9.41
C LEU A 173 4.89 -13.86 -8.29
N ALA A 174 4.07 -14.89 -8.53
CA ALA A 174 3.09 -15.36 -7.55
C ALA A 174 3.72 -15.77 -6.21
N ASP A 175 4.97 -16.24 -6.23
CA ASP A 175 5.70 -16.70 -5.04
C ASP A 175 6.43 -15.57 -4.28
N THR A 176 6.41 -14.33 -4.79
CA THR A 176 7.02 -13.18 -4.09
C THR A 176 6.02 -12.56 -3.12
N ASP A 177 6.49 -12.17 -1.95
CA ASP A 177 5.65 -11.50 -0.97
C ASP A 177 5.30 -10.07 -1.41
N ARG A 178 4.01 -9.85 -1.69
CA ARG A 178 3.45 -8.54 -2.07
C ARG A 178 2.76 -7.82 -0.89
N GLU A 179 2.95 -8.31 0.33
CA GLU A 179 2.35 -7.78 1.55
C GLU A 179 2.66 -6.30 1.79
N ALA A 180 3.83 -5.83 1.37
CA ALA A 180 4.20 -4.42 1.46
C ALA A 180 3.14 -3.48 0.90
N LEU A 181 2.46 -3.87 -0.19
CA LEU A 181 1.36 -3.09 -0.81
C LEU A 181 0.15 -2.98 0.12
N LEU A 182 -0.23 -4.08 0.78
CA LEU A 182 -1.31 -4.05 1.78
C LEU A 182 -0.93 -3.17 2.97
N LEU A 183 0.31 -3.30 3.47
CA LEU A 183 0.79 -2.52 4.61
C LEU A 183 0.79 -1.03 4.33
N VAL A 184 1.27 -0.58 3.17
CA VAL A 184 1.27 0.86 2.84
C VAL A 184 -0.14 1.41 2.64
N ALA A 185 -1.07 0.62 2.09
CA ALA A 185 -2.47 1.03 1.98
C ALA A 185 -3.12 1.21 3.35
N LEU A 186 -2.90 0.25 4.26
CA LEU A 186 -3.38 0.35 5.64
C LEU A 186 -2.75 1.54 6.37
N ARG A 187 -1.42 1.70 6.34
CA ARG A 187 -0.74 2.84 6.97
C ARG A 187 -1.25 4.17 6.44
N ALA A 188 -1.44 4.28 5.12
CA ALA A 188 -1.97 5.49 4.52
C ALA A 188 -3.34 5.84 5.12
N ALA A 189 -4.25 4.87 5.21
CA ALA A 189 -5.61 5.05 5.73
C ALA A 189 -5.65 5.26 7.26
N THR A 190 -4.82 4.54 8.04
CA THR A 190 -4.76 4.62 9.50
C THR A 190 -4.24 5.96 9.99
N PHE A 191 -3.15 6.46 9.38
CA PHE A 191 -2.49 7.70 9.81
C PHE A 191 -2.88 8.92 8.97
N ALA A 192 -3.96 8.82 8.19
CA ALA A 192 -4.52 9.98 7.50
C ALA A 192 -5.06 10.98 8.52
N LYS A 193 -4.80 12.27 8.30
CA LYS A 193 -5.45 13.35 9.06
C LYS A 193 -6.94 13.29 8.74
N ARG A 194 -7.78 13.10 9.76
CA ARG A 194 -9.24 13.06 9.61
C ARG A 194 -9.81 14.48 9.57
N ASN A 195 -10.87 14.66 8.80
CA ASN A 195 -11.62 15.91 8.81
C ASN A 195 -12.46 15.98 10.09
N THR A 196 -12.05 16.77 11.07
CA THR A 196 -12.78 16.94 12.33
C THR A 196 -14.01 17.84 12.20
N LEU A 197 -14.20 18.51 11.06
CA LEU A 197 -15.33 19.43 10.85
C LEU A 197 -16.66 18.72 10.59
N ALA A 198 -16.65 17.43 10.28
CA ALA A 198 -17.87 16.64 10.05
C ALA A 198 -18.48 16.08 11.34
N ASP A 199 -17.72 16.01 12.43
CA ASP A 199 -18.18 15.49 13.73
C ASP A 199 -18.92 16.54 14.57
N ASP A 200 -18.88 17.83 14.15
CA ASP A 200 -19.47 18.99 14.83
C ASP A 200 -20.82 19.46 14.22
N LEU A 201 -21.43 18.66 13.33
CA LEU A 201 -22.75 18.91 12.71
C LEU A 201 -23.83 17.95 13.22
#